data_AF-A0A9D6THF6-F1
#
_entry.id   AF-A0A9D6THF6-F1
#
_cell.length_a   1.000
_cell.length_b   1.000
_cell.length_c   1.000
_cell.angle_alpha   90.00
_cell.angle_beta   90.00
_cell.angle_gamma   90.00
#
_symmetry.space_group_name_H-M   'P 1'
#
loop_
_entity.id
_entity.type
_entity.pdbx_description
1 polymer ?
#
loop_
_entity_poly.entity_id
_entity_poly.type
_entity_poly.pdbx_seq_one_letter_code
_entity_poly.pdbx_strand_id
1 'polypeptide(L)'
;MTFSAAGLPPGLQLASQTGIIRGTTPARGEHVVTLRAANRHGQDRRVFKIVSGDMTKLDDFTLNVLCNPEVIAVNQDPLGQCARVVTLSDDVFLMVKDLEDGTKAVGLCNRGEAKTRVTARWSDLGVDGRQSVRDVWRHRNLGEFAAEFAADVPRHGVVMIKVARR
;
A
#
# COMPACT_ATOMS: atom_id res chain seq x y z
N MET A 1 0.44 9.95 -26.91
CA MET A 1 0.72 10.17 -25.48
C MET A 1 2.23 10.12 -25.32
N THR A 2 2.80 11.00 -24.50
CA THR A 2 4.26 11.08 -24.30
C THR A 2 4.56 11.16 -22.80
N PHE A 3 5.66 10.54 -22.41
CA PHE A 3 6.15 10.47 -21.05
C PHE A 3 7.52 11.13 -20.95
N SER A 4 7.76 11.82 -19.83
CA SER A 4 9.04 12.42 -19.50
C SER A 4 9.27 12.28 -18.00
N ALA A 5 10.53 12.16 -17.58
CA ALA A 5 10.88 12.10 -16.18
C ALA A 5 12.04 13.06 -15.90
N ALA A 6 11.92 13.82 -14.80
CA ALA A 6 12.99 14.63 -14.25
C ALA A 6 13.51 13.98 -12.96
N GLY A 7 14.82 14.05 -12.75
CA GLY A 7 15.46 13.44 -11.57
C GLY A 7 15.69 11.94 -11.67
N LEU A 8 15.62 11.35 -12.87
CA LEU A 8 16.05 9.96 -13.06
C LEU A 8 17.53 9.81 -12.71
N PRO A 9 17.89 8.82 -11.88
CA PRO A 9 19.27 8.64 -11.50
C PRO A 9 20.12 8.11 -12.67
N PRO A 10 21.45 8.35 -12.64
CA PRO A 10 22.36 7.82 -13.64
C PRO A 10 22.19 6.30 -13.79
N GLY A 11 22.16 5.84 -15.05
CA GLY A 11 21.94 4.43 -15.38
C GLY A 11 20.50 4.09 -15.72
N LEU A 12 19.51 4.91 -15.35
CA LEU A 12 18.10 4.74 -15.72
C LEU A 12 17.67 5.68 -16.86
N GLN A 13 16.78 5.18 -17.73
CA GLN A 13 16.22 5.90 -18.86
C GLN A 13 14.73 5.63 -18.98
N LEU A 14 13.95 6.64 -19.36
CA LEU A 14 12.53 6.51 -19.65
C LEU A 14 12.27 6.45 -21.15
N ALA A 15 11.61 5.40 -21.61
CA ALA A 15 11.08 5.33 -22.96
C ALA A 15 9.87 6.27 -23.10
N SER A 16 10.00 7.35 -23.87
CA SER A 16 9.01 8.43 -23.90
C SER A 16 7.67 8.05 -24.52
N GLN A 17 7.61 6.99 -25.34
CA GLN A 17 6.39 6.51 -25.98
C GLN A 17 5.60 5.53 -25.09
N THR A 18 6.29 4.77 -24.23
CA THR A 18 5.68 3.68 -23.45
C THR A 18 5.63 3.95 -21.96
N GLY A 19 6.42 4.89 -21.45
CA GLY A 19 6.52 5.18 -20.02
C GLY A 19 7.36 4.17 -19.23
N ILE A 20 8.01 3.21 -19.90
CA ILE A 20 8.85 2.20 -19.22
C ILE A 20 10.19 2.82 -18.83
N ILE A 21 10.56 2.71 -17.55
CA ILE A 21 11.90 3.03 -17.04
C ILE A 21 12.75 1.76 -17.13
N ARG A 22 13.92 1.84 -17.77
CA ARG A 22 14.87 0.73 -17.94
C ARG A 22 16.28 1.19 -17.62
N GLY A 23 17.19 0.24 -17.38
CA GLY A 23 18.59 0.55 -17.20
C GLY A 23 19.28 -0.32 -16.16
N THR A 24 20.30 0.22 -15.53
CA THR A 24 21.08 -0.44 -14.49
C THR A 24 20.76 0.13 -13.11
N THR A 25 21.05 -0.65 -12.07
CA THR A 25 20.86 -0.23 -10.69
C THR A 25 21.64 1.07 -10.42
N PRO A 26 20.96 2.17 -10.02
CA PRO A 26 21.62 3.43 -9.77
C PRO A 26 22.41 3.42 -8.45
N ALA A 27 23.22 4.44 -8.21
CA ALA A 27 23.95 4.59 -6.96
C ALA A 27 23.02 4.49 -5.73
N ARG A 28 23.57 3.98 -4.61
CA ARG A 28 22.81 3.82 -3.36
C ARG A 28 22.18 5.14 -2.93
N GLY A 29 20.93 5.09 -2.52
CA GLY A 29 20.18 6.23 -2.00
C GLY A 29 18.75 6.28 -2.52
N GLU A 30 18.07 7.33 -2.11
CA GLU A 30 16.73 7.67 -2.54
C GLU A 30 16.80 8.70 -3.67
N HIS A 31 16.20 8.37 -4.81
CA HIS A 31 16.17 9.24 -5.99
C HIS A 31 14.74 9.71 -6.20
N VAL A 32 14.49 11.00 -5.99
CA VAL A 32 13.17 11.60 -6.19
C VAL A 32 12.98 11.88 -7.68
N VAL A 33 11.98 11.24 -8.28
CA VAL A 33 11.68 11.34 -9.70
C VAL A 33 10.32 12.00 -9.88
N THR A 34 10.26 13.01 -10.75
CA THR A 34 9.00 13.58 -11.20
C THR A 34 8.66 13.01 -12.58
N LEU A 35 7.66 12.13 -12.63
CA LEU A 35 7.10 11.63 -13.88
C LEU A 35 6.06 12.61 -14.39
N ARG A 36 6.03 12.80 -15.71
CA ARG A 36 5.07 13.63 -16.42
C ARG A 36 4.53 12.85 -17.60
N ALA A 37 3.21 12.80 -17.72
CA ALA A 37 2.51 12.25 -18.87
C ALA A 37 1.72 13.36 -19.58
N ALA A 38 1.78 13.40 -20.91
CA ALA A 38 1.09 14.39 -21.73
C ALA A 38 0.40 13.76 -22.94
N ASN A 39 -0.75 14.31 -23.32
CA ASN A 39 -1.44 13.99 -24.57
C ASN A 39 -2.11 15.26 -25.13
N ARG A 40 -2.89 15.13 -26.21
CA ARG A 40 -3.57 16.28 -26.86
C ARG A 40 -4.60 17.00 -25.95
N HIS A 41 -5.01 16.38 -24.86
CA HIS A 41 -6.03 16.91 -23.94
C HIS A 41 -5.45 17.51 -22.66
N GLY A 42 -4.15 17.33 -22.39
CA GLY A 42 -3.53 17.90 -21.19
C GLY A 42 -2.32 17.12 -20.72
N GLN A 43 -1.96 17.39 -19.47
CA GLN A 43 -0.77 16.86 -18.82
C GLN A 43 -1.02 16.61 -17.33
N ASP A 44 -0.43 15.55 -16.79
CA ASP A 44 -0.37 15.30 -15.34
C ASP A 44 1.06 15.02 -14.90
N ARG A 45 1.36 15.22 -13.61
CA ARG A 45 2.66 14.95 -13.01
C ARG A 45 2.51 14.21 -11.69
N ARG A 46 3.40 13.25 -11.44
CA ARG A 46 3.51 12.55 -10.16
C ARG A 46 4.96 12.47 -9.71
N VAL A 47 5.17 12.74 -8.43
CA VAL A 47 6.46 12.56 -7.77
C VAL A 47 6.46 11.20 -7.10
N PHE A 48 7.49 10.40 -7.36
CA PHE A 48 7.72 9.12 -6.70
C PHE A 48 9.21 8.97 -6.39
N LYS A 49 9.56 7.97 -5.60
CA LYS A 49 10.93 7.72 -5.15
C LYS A 49 11.40 6.37 -5.70
N ILE A 50 12.59 6.36 -6.28
CA ILE A 50 13.33 5.13 -6.59
C ILE A 50 14.34 4.94 -5.47
N VAL A 51 14.21 3.85 -4.71
CA VAL A 51 15.16 3.49 -3.66
C VAL A 51 16.13 2.46 -4.22
N SER A 52 17.41 2.81 -4.28
CA SER A 52 18.49 1.88 -4.59
C SER A 52 19.29 1.62 -3.32
N GLY A 53 19.28 0.39 -2.85
CA GLY A 53 19.87 0.00 -1.58
C GLY A 53 20.93 -1.07 -1.77
N ASP A 54 21.93 -1.03 -0.90
CA ASP A 54 22.69 -2.23 -0.59
C ASP A 54 21.84 -3.05 0.40
N MET A 55 21.42 -4.25 -0.01
CA MET A 55 20.60 -5.14 0.82
C MET A 55 21.30 -5.53 2.13
N THR A 56 22.63 -5.32 2.25
CA THR A 56 23.39 -5.53 3.48
C THR A 56 23.38 -4.33 4.43
N LYS A 57 22.82 -3.17 4.02
CA LYS A 57 22.83 -1.90 4.76
C LYS A 57 21.48 -1.17 4.67
N LEU A 58 20.38 -1.88 4.88
CA LEU A 58 19.06 -1.24 5.02
C LEU A 58 18.97 -0.56 6.40
N ASP A 59 18.35 0.62 6.46
CA ASP A 59 17.97 1.20 7.75
C ASP A 59 16.74 0.45 8.31
N ASP A 60 16.50 0.59 9.61
CA ASP A 60 15.42 -0.13 10.29
C ASP A 60 14.05 0.17 9.68
N PHE A 61 13.85 1.38 9.18
CA PHE A 61 12.61 1.76 8.52
C PHE A 61 12.42 0.97 7.21
N THR A 62 13.41 1.00 6.31
CA THR A 62 13.34 0.30 5.01
C THR A 62 13.23 -1.21 5.21
N LEU A 63 13.95 -1.76 6.19
CA LEU A 63 13.87 -3.18 6.53
C LEU A 63 12.48 -3.55 7.04
N ASN A 64 11.87 -2.71 7.90
CA ASN A 64 10.50 -2.92 8.37
C ASN A 64 9.44 -2.74 7.26
N VAL A 65 9.73 -2.02 6.18
CA VAL A 65 8.82 -1.92 5.03
C VAL A 65 8.99 -3.11 4.09
N LEU A 66 10.23 -3.44 3.72
CA LEU A 66 10.53 -4.46 2.70
C LEU A 66 10.49 -5.89 3.23
N CYS A 67 10.85 -6.09 4.49
CA CYS A 67 11.01 -7.41 5.10
C CYS A 67 9.95 -7.71 6.16
N ASN A 68 8.82 -6.98 6.19
CA ASN A 68 7.73 -7.27 7.12
C ASN A 68 7.13 -8.66 6.84
N PRO A 69 7.33 -9.65 7.72
CA PRO A 69 6.91 -11.02 7.44
C PRO A 69 5.38 -11.16 7.39
N GLU A 70 4.62 -10.32 8.10
CA GLU A 70 3.16 -10.39 8.12
C GLU A 70 2.55 -9.81 6.84
N VAL A 71 3.08 -8.69 6.35
CA VAL A 71 2.65 -8.12 5.07
C VAL A 71 3.06 -9.02 3.90
N ILE A 72 4.27 -9.59 3.95
CA ILE A 72 4.73 -10.58 2.97
C ILE A 72 3.81 -11.81 3.00
N ALA A 73 3.45 -12.32 4.18
CA ALA A 73 2.55 -13.47 4.31
C ALA A 73 1.17 -13.19 3.69
N VAL A 74 0.63 -11.98 3.86
CA VAL A 74 -0.62 -11.56 3.18
C VAL A 74 -0.44 -11.56 1.65
N ASN A 75 0.70 -11.08 1.15
CA ASN A 75 0.98 -11.08 -0.29
C ASN A 75 1.16 -12.50 -0.85
N GLN A 76 1.86 -13.37 -0.11
CA GLN A 76 2.21 -14.75 -0.49
C GLN A 76 1.17 -15.79 0.00
N ASP A 77 -0.02 -15.34 0.39
CA ASP A 77 -1.06 -16.22 0.90
C ASP A 77 -1.45 -17.30 -0.13
N PRO A 78 -1.48 -18.60 0.24
CA PRO A 78 -1.68 -19.69 -0.72
C PRO A 78 -3.05 -19.71 -1.38
N LEU A 79 -4.07 -19.05 -0.81
CA LEU A 79 -5.38 -18.90 -1.45
C LEU A 79 -5.26 -18.16 -2.79
N GLY A 80 -4.20 -17.37 -2.97
CA GLY A 80 -3.88 -16.69 -4.23
C GLY A 80 -4.93 -15.65 -4.66
N GLN A 81 -5.88 -15.32 -3.79
CA GLN A 81 -6.97 -14.40 -4.09
C GLN A 81 -6.53 -12.95 -3.97
N CYS A 82 -6.85 -12.14 -4.99
CA CYS A 82 -6.62 -10.70 -4.95
C CYS A 82 -7.60 -10.01 -3.99
N ALA A 83 -7.16 -8.90 -3.39
CA ALA A 83 -8.04 -8.10 -2.55
C ALA A 83 -9.20 -7.49 -3.37
N ARG A 84 -10.41 -7.54 -2.83
CA ARG A 84 -11.57 -6.77 -3.33
C ARG A 84 -11.59 -5.38 -2.71
N VAL A 85 -12.16 -4.41 -3.41
CA VAL A 85 -12.33 -3.04 -2.91
C VAL A 85 -13.74 -2.83 -2.39
N VAL A 86 -13.86 -2.23 -1.20
CA VAL A 86 -15.13 -1.71 -0.66
C VAL A 86 -15.03 -0.20 -0.56
N THR A 87 -15.71 0.51 -1.44
CA THR A 87 -15.75 1.97 -1.43
C THR A 87 -16.66 2.44 -0.29
N LEU A 88 -16.13 3.30 0.58
CA LEU A 88 -16.91 3.93 1.67
C LEU A 88 -17.31 5.36 1.31
N SER A 89 -16.46 6.06 0.55
CA SER A 89 -16.72 7.41 0.01
C SER A 89 -15.78 7.69 -1.17
N ASP A 90 -15.83 8.91 -1.71
CA ASP A 90 -14.93 9.36 -2.77
C ASP A 90 -13.45 9.35 -2.37
N ASP A 91 -13.09 9.41 -1.08
CA ASP A 91 -11.68 9.45 -0.65
C ASP A 91 -11.25 8.27 0.21
N VAL A 92 -12.19 7.40 0.58
CA VAL A 92 -11.95 6.33 1.53
C VAL A 92 -12.49 5.01 1.00
N PHE A 93 -11.66 3.98 1.05
CA PHE A 93 -12.02 2.63 0.67
C PHE A 93 -11.28 1.60 1.51
N LEU A 94 -11.82 0.39 1.56
CA LEU A 94 -11.19 -0.77 2.16
C LEU A 94 -10.66 -1.68 1.05
N MET A 95 -9.48 -2.24 1.25
CA MET A 95 -8.99 -3.39 0.48
C MET A 95 -9.14 -4.62 1.35
N VAL A 96 -9.99 -5.57 0.97
CA VAL A 96 -10.30 -6.77 1.75
C VAL A 96 -9.77 -7.98 1.00
N LYS A 97 -8.85 -8.72 1.61
CA LYS A 97 -8.31 -9.97 1.07
C LYS A 97 -8.66 -11.11 2.01
N ASP A 98 -9.28 -12.15 1.47
CA ASP A 98 -9.47 -13.42 2.14
C ASP A 98 -8.15 -14.20 2.16
N LEU A 99 -7.84 -14.81 3.29
CA LEU A 99 -6.65 -15.63 3.48
C LEU A 99 -7.02 -17.10 3.63
N GLU A 100 -6.09 -18.00 3.30
CA GLU A 100 -6.32 -19.46 3.33
C GLU A 100 -6.77 -19.96 4.72
N ASP A 101 -6.23 -19.35 5.78
CA ASP A 101 -6.54 -19.69 7.18
C ASP A 101 -7.94 -19.24 7.65
N GLY A 102 -8.76 -18.67 6.75
CA GLY A 102 -10.11 -18.18 7.04
C GLY A 102 -10.14 -16.79 7.69
N THR A 103 -8.99 -16.17 7.93
CA THR A 103 -8.90 -14.78 8.39
C THR A 103 -8.95 -13.81 7.20
N LYS A 104 -9.05 -12.51 7.48
CA LYS A 104 -9.06 -11.47 6.45
C LYS A 104 -7.96 -10.44 6.70
N ALA A 105 -7.23 -10.09 5.65
CA ALA A 105 -6.37 -8.91 5.64
C ALA A 105 -7.16 -7.71 5.11
N VAL A 106 -7.12 -6.59 5.83
CA VAL A 106 -7.89 -5.38 5.51
C VAL A 106 -6.98 -4.17 5.48
N GLY A 107 -6.89 -3.50 4.34
CA GLY A 107 -6.28 -2.18 4.19
C GLY A 107 -7.34 -1.09 4.33
N LEU A 108 -7.21 -0.22 5.33
CA LEU A 108 -7.98 1.00 5.51
C LEU A 108 -7.26 2.12 4.77
N CYS A 109 -7.75 2.49 3.59
CA CYS A 109 -7.06 3.39 2.67
C CYS A 109 -7.70 4.78 2.66
N ASN A 110 -6.87 5.81 2.75
CA ASN A 110 -7.28 7.20 2.59
C ASN A 110 -6.54 7.79 1.39
N ARG A 111 -7.25 8.01 0.28
CA ARG A 111 -6.69 8.68 -0.91
C ARG A 111 -6.86 10.19 -0.90
N GLY A 112 -7.60 10.72 0.07
CA GLY A 112 -7.86 12.15 0.22
C GLY A 112 -6.65 12.94 0.74
N GLU A 113 -6.82 14.26 0.74
CA GLU A 113 -5.77 15.24 1.06
C GLU A 113 -5.63 15.54 2.56
N ALA A 114 -6.59 15.10 3.38
CA ALA A 114 -6.61 15.31 4.83
C ALA A 114 -6.57 13.98 5.61
N LYS A 115 -6.17 14.03 6.89
CA LYS A 115 -6.30 12.88 7.78
C LYS A 115 -7.77 12.55 7.99
N THR A 116 -8.13 11.28 7.82
CA THR A 116 -9.52 10.83 7.87
C THR A 116 -9.64 9.59 8.74
N ARG A 117 -10.71 9.52 9.54
CA ARG A 117 -11.05 8.31 10.30
C ARG A 117 -11.74 7.32 9.36
N VAL A 118 -11.14 6.15 9.21
CA VAL A 118 -11.64 5.07 8.36
C VAL A 118 -12.17 3.95 9.25
N THR A 119 -13.38 3.46 8.96
CA THR A 119 -14.04 2.40 9.73
C THR A 119 -14.26 1.18 8.87
N ALA A 120 -13.77 0.03 9.32
CA ALA A 120 -14.07 -1.29 8.75
C ALA A 120 -15.15 -1.95 9.61
N ARG A 121 -16.39 -1.99 9.09
CA ARG A 121 -17.50 -2.72 9.71
C ARG A 121 -17.46 -4.19 9.33
N TRP A 122 -17.80 -5.07 10.27
CA TRP A 122 -17.87 -6.52 10.04
C TRP A 122 -18.82 -6.90 8.90
N SER A 123 -19.94 -6.17 8.76
CA SER A 123 -20.85 -6.30 7.61
C SER A 123 -20.16 -6.05 6.26
N ASP A 124 -19.27 -5.05 6.19
CA ASP A 124 -18.57 -4.67 4.95
C ASP A 124 -17.50 -5.71 4.58
N LEU A 125 -16.97 -6.40 5.59
CA LEU A 125 -16.00 -7.48 5.44
C LEU A 125 -16.63 -8.84 5.17
N GLY A 126 -17.92 -9.02 5.48
CA GLY A 126 -18.62 -10.30 5.45
C GLY A 126 -18.16 -11.22 6.58
N VAL A 127 -17.96 -10.67 7.78
CA VAL A 127 -17.68 -11.44 9.01
C VAL A 127 -18.73 -11.12 10.06
N ASP A 128 -18.90 -12.04 11.01
CA ASP A 128 -19.87 -11.90 12.09
C ASP A 128 -19.24 -12.22 13.44
N GLY A 129 -19.86 -11.69 14.49
CA GLY A 129 -19.42 -11.91 15.87
C GLY A 129 -18.14 -11.13 16.22
N ARG A 130 -17.64 -11.38 17.43
CA ARG A 130 -16.47 -10.69 17.96
C ARG A 130 -15.21 -11.18 17.23
N GLN A 131 -14.44 -10.23 16.69
CA GLN A 131 -13.22 -10.50 15.95
C GLN A 131 -12.01 -9.95 16.71
N SER A 132 -10.89 -10.65 16.60
CA SER A 132 -9.59 -10.14 17.01
C SER A 132 -8.97 -9.31 15.88
N VAL A 133 -8.29 -8.22 16.24
CA VAL A 133 -7.65 -7.31 15.29
C VAL A 133 -6.17 -7.16 15.61
N ARG A 134 -5.32 -7.36 14.60
CA ARG A 134 -3.87 -7.17 14.66
C ARG A 134 -3.41 -6.16 13.61
N ASP A 135 -2.62 -5.18 14.02
CA ASP A 135 -1.89 -4.28 13.13
C ASP A 135 -0.64 -5.00 12.60
N VAL A 136 -0.61 -5.27 11.30
CA VAL A 136 0.49 -6.02 10.66
C VAL A 136 1.73 -5.15 10.40
N TRP A 137 1.57 -3.82 10.31
CA TRP A 137 2.71 -2.91 10.17
C TRP A 137 3.45 -2.75 11.49
N ARG A 138 2.69 -2.66 12.60
CA ARG A 138 3.24 -2.46 13.95
C ARG A 138 3.44 -3.75 14.75
N HIS A 139 3.13 -4.90 14.15
CA HIS A 139 3.18 -6.23 14.79
C HIS A 139 2.43 -6.26 16.13
N ARG A 140 1.31 -5.54 16.23
CA ARG A 140 0.62 -5.27 17.50
C ARG A 140 -0.80 -5.79 17.48
N ASN A 141 -1.17 -6.55 18.51
CA ASN A 141 -2.55 -6.91 18.77
C ASN A 141 -3.30 -5.67 19.30
N LEU A 142 -4.38 -5.28 18.63
CA LEU A 142 -5.18 -4.10 18.97
C LEU A 142 -6.37 -4.43 19.88
N GLY A 143 -6.68 -5.72 20.03
CA GLY A 143 -7.74 -6.23 20.90
C GLY A 143 -8.87 -6.89 20.13
N GLU A 144 -10.01 -7.02 20.80
CA GLU A 144 -11.22 -7.66 20.26
C GLU A 144 -12.33 -6.63 20.06
N PHE A 145 -13.03 -6.74 18.93
CA PHE A 145 -14.06 -5.78 18.54
C PHE A 145 -15.34 -6.51 18.12
N ALA A 146 -16.48 -5.99 18.61
CA ALA A 146 -17.77 -6.66 18.45
C ALA A 146 -18.41 -6.49 17.07
N ALA A 147 -18.22 -5.32 16.43
CA ALA A 147 -18.93 -4.97 15.19
C ALA A 147 -18.06 -4.24 14.15
N GLU A 148 -17.01 -3.54 14.59
CA GLU A 148 -16.19 -2.74 13.70
C GLU A 148 -14.83 -2.41 14.33
N PHE A 149 -13.89 -2.03 13.47
CA PHE A 149 -12.63 -1.41 13.85
C PHE A 149 -12.44 -0.09 13.09
N ALA A 150 -11.93 0.94 13.77
CA ALA A 150 -11.67 2.23 13.16
C ALA A 150 -10.28 2.75 13.50
N ALA A 151 -9.63 3.39 12.52
CA ALA A 151 -8.33 4.02 12.68
C ALA A 151 -8.28 5.39 11.99
N ASP A 152 -7.48 6.30 12.55
CA ASP A 152 -7.16 7.56 11.90
C ASP A 152 -6.04 7.33 10.88
N VAL A 153 -6.35 7.54 9.60
CA VAL A 153 -5.43 7.29 8.48
C VAL A 153 -4.94 8.65 7.93
N PRO A 154 -3.62 8.92 7.93
CA PRO A 154 -3.07 10.13 7.32
C PRO A 154 -3.45 10.28 5.85
N ARG A 155 -3.26 11.49 5.29
CA ARG A 155 -3.43 11.72 3.85
C ARG A 155 -2.60 10.72 3.05
N HIS A 156 -3.18 10.15 1.99
CA HIS A 156 -2.56 9.12 1.15
C HIS A 156 -2.02 7.91 1.93
N GLY A 157 -2.49 7.70 3.15
CA GLY A 157 -2.02 6.67 4.06
C GLY A 157 -2.82 5.38 3.94
N VAL A 158 -2.25 4.34 4.53
CA VAL A 158 -2.93 3.06 4.74
C VAL A 158 -2.63 2.53 6.13
N VAL A 159 -3.65 1.97 6.78
CA VAL A 159 -3.48 1.07 7.92
C VAL A 159 -3.86 -0.32 7.45
N MET A 160 -3.00 -1.31 7.66
CA MET A 160 -3.31 -2.70 7.33
C MET A 160 -3.49 -3.49 8.62
N ILE A 161 -4.60 -4.23 8.69
CA ILE A 161 -4.93 -5.10 9.82
C ILE A 161 -5.22 -6.52 9.35
N LYS A 162 -4.98 -7.50 10.23
CA LYS A 162 -5.50 -8.86 10.11
C LYS A 162 -6.68 -9.02 11.08
N VAL A 163 -7.80 -9.52 10.56
CA VAL A 163 -9.05 -9.75 11.29
C VAL A 163 -9.29 -11.24 11.34
N ALA A 164 -9.42 -11.80 12.55
CA ALA A 164 -9.61 -13.23 12.76
C ALA A 164 -10.76 -13.50 13.73
N ARG A 165 -11.54 -14.53 13.40
CA ARG A 165 -12.60 -15.02 14.27
C ARG A 165 -11.97 -15.58 15.55
N ARG A 166 -12.57 -15.23 16.69
CA ARG A 166 -12.21 -15.83 17.97
C ARG A 166 -12.73 -17.25 18.09
#